data_AF-A0A1M3QPP5-F1
#
_entry.id   AF-A0A1M3QPP5-F1
#
_cell.length_a   1.000
_cell.length_b   1.000
_cell.length_c   1.000
_cell.angle_alpha   90.00
_cell.angle_beta   90.00
_cell.angle_gamma   90.00
#
_symmetry.space_group_name_H-M   'P 1'
#
loop_
_entity.id
_entity.type
_entity.pdbx_description
1 polymer ?
#
loop_
_entity_poly.entity_id
_entity_poly.type
_entity_poly.pdbx_seq_one_letter_code
_entity_poly.pdbx_strand_id
1 'polypeptide(L)'
;MPMSKASATPPIDATQRKLIAGIVITTLVALAIVIFVLAKGGRPDPPALRAAATLLDGSWRFHTGDNPHWADTRFNDSDWGTIDMTAQPGSHDGDVGLPDYVGGWMAHGHPGYQGYAWYRRAVTVPAGHARWDILGPTIVEDGYELYWNGRLLGGSGRLGPAPHLVGTRPLRFPLPADAAGTRGILAVRAYLLPGFGRSANSGGMHAAPILAPAAVGSALHRAQWQRTIAGYIVDAIEPLAMLALVGLALGYRSRSSHKGFLVFACIALVLSAARRASNAIISWTDLEDLTTYAWLAAVMWVPIVAAWTLAWNRWCLRPWKSIDALAVVLAIVGVVGVVTHLPHVATGSRLASIALFVVIAARIVRSGPMRWLATITLAAIVAVLFGGELLDPIGVPGIWFPFGIGVSRTQYIYVLAIPLLAVLIVRTLRPKGAHGASEAAGSYQRGVA
;
A
#
# COMPACT_ATOMS: atom_id res chain seq x y z
N MET A 1 -5.45 44.51 -33.06
CA MET A 1 -5.34 43.44 -32.04
C MET A 1 -4.79 42.20 -32.73
N PRO A 2 -3.49 41.87 -32.66
CA PRO A 2 -2.99 40.68 -33.34
C PRO A 2 -3.20 39.45 -32.44
N MET A 3 -3.84 38.42 -33.00
CA MET A 3 -3.96 37.10 -32.40
C MET A 3 -2.57 36.58 -32.04
N SER A 4 -2.36 36.36 -30.74
CA SER A 4 -1.22 35.61 -30.20
C SER A 4 -1.15 34.26 -30.91
N LYS A 5 -0.15 34.09 -31.80
CA LYS A 5 0.21 32.79 -32.39
C LYS A 5 0.33 31.79 -31.25
N ALA A 6 -0.54 30.78 -31.24
CA ALA A 6 -0.37 29.62 -30.38
C ALA A 6 1.04 29.07 -30.64
N SER A 7 1.90 29.11 -29.63
CA SER A 7 3.25 28.55 -29.75
C SER A 7 3.11 27.06 -30.06
N ALA A 8 3.33 26.69 -31.31
CA ALA A 8 3.34 25.29 -31.73
C ALA A 8 4.33 24.53 -30.84
N THR A 9 3.87 23.45 -30.23
CA THR A 9 4.74 22.59 -29.42
C THR A 9 5.93 22.16 -30.28
N PRO A 10 7.18 22.41 -29.85
CA PRO A 10 8.34 22.09 -30.68
C PRO A 10 8.35 20.60 -31.05
N PRO A 11 8.76 20.27 -32.29
CA PRO A 11 8.82 18.89 -32.78
C PRO A 11 9.74 18.05 -31.89
N ILE A 12 9.36 16.78 -31.67
CA ILE A 12 10.10 15.86 -30.81
C ILE A 12 11.44 15.54 -31.49
N ASP A 13 12.55 15.81 -30.81
CA ASP A 13 13.88 15.50 -31.33
C ASP A 13 14.21 13.99 -31.25
N ALA A 14 15.28 13.55 -31.93
CA ALA A 14 15.66 12.13 -31.96
C ALA A 14 16.01 11.56 -30.57
N THR A 15 16.54 12.38 -29.66
CA THR A 15 16.84 11.96 -28.28
C THR A 15 15.55 11.77 -27.50
N GLN A 16 14.62 12.72 -27.60
CA GLN A 16 13.31 12.64 -26.96
C GLN A 16 12.51 11.44 -27.47
N ARG A 17 12.52 11.16 -28.79
CA ARG A 17 11.88 9.96 -29.36
C ARG A 17 12.43 8.67 -28.76
N LYS A 18 13.77 8.54 -28.66
CA LYS A 18 14.41 7.36 -28.05
C LYS A 18 14.04 7.19 -26.58
N LEU A 19 14.04 8.28 -25.80
CA LEU A 19 13.65 8.24 -24.39
C LEU A 19 12.17 7.88 -24.22
N ILE A 20 11.27 8.47 -25.00
CA ILE A 20 9.83 8.16 -24.97
C ILE A 20 9.59 6.69 -25.34
N ALA A 21 10.25 6.17 -26.38
CA ALA A 21 10.16 4.75 -26.74
C ALA A 21 10.66 3.85 -25.60
N GLY A 22 11.78 4.22 -24.96
CA GLY A 22 12.30 3.50 -23.79
C GLY A 22 11.33 3.51 -22.60
N ILE A 23 10.68 4.65 -22.32
CA ILE A 23 9.65 4.77 -21.27
C ILE A 23 8.47 3.84 -21.58
N VAL A 24 7.97 3.85 -22.81
CA VAL A 24 6.84 2.99 -23.23
C VAL A 24 7.22 1.51 -23.09
N ILE A 25 8.37 1.09 -23.61
CA ILE A 25 8.83 -0.30 -23.52
C ILE A 25 8.98 -0.72 -22.05
N THR A 26 9.65 0.10 -21.23
CA THR A 26 9.86 -0.22 -19.81
C THR A 26 8.54 -0.32 -19.06
N THR A 27 7.59 0.58 -19.34
CA THR A 27 6.24 0.57 -18.74
C THR A 27 5.47 -0.69 -19.13
N LEU A 28 5.51 -1.07 -20.41
CA LEU A 28 4.84 -2.28 -20.91
C LEU A 28 5.45 -3.56 -20.33
N VAL A 29 6.77 -3.63 -20.21
CA VAL A 29 7.46 -4.76 -19.58
C VAL A 29 7.11 -4.85 -18.09
N ALA A 30 7.15 -3.74 -17.35
CA ALA A 30 6.75 -3.71 -15.95
C ALA A 30 5.29 -4.15 -15.77
N LEU A 31 4.38 -3.67 -16.64
CA LEU A 31 2.99 -4.08 -16.63
C LEU A 31 2.81 -5.57 -16.93
N ALA A 32 3.54 -6.12 -17.91
CA ALA A 32 3.51 -7.56 -18.20
C ALA A 32 3.99 -8.41 -17.02
N ILE A 33 5.05 -7.96 -16.31
CA ILE A 33 5.54 -8.60 -15.10
C ILE A 33 4.48 -8.57 -13.99
N VAL A 34 3.88 -7.40 -13.74
CA VAL A 34 2.79 -7.26 -12.76
C VAL A 34 1.65 -8.21 -13.08
N ILE A 35 1.13 -8.18 -14.31
CA ILE A 35 0.02 -9.03 -14.75
C ILE A 35 0.36 -10.51 -14.56
N PHE A 36 1.58 -10.93 -14.93
CA PHE A 36 2.02 -12.30 -14.74
C PHE A 36 2.06 -12.71 -13.26
N VAL A 37 2.58 -11.84 -12.38
CA VAL A 37 2.65 -12.10 -10.94
C VAL A 37 1.24 -12.16 -10.33
N LEU A 38 0.35 -11.23 -10.69
CA LEU A 38 -1.06 -11.23 -10.26
C LEU A 38 -1.77 -12.51 -10.71
N ALA A 39 -1.67 -12.87 -12.00
CA ALA A 39 -2.29 -14.08 -12.54
C ALA A 39 -1.75 -15.37 -11.92
N LYS A 40 -0.47 -15.38 -11.50
CA LYS A 40 0.14 -16.53 -10.82
C LYS A 40 -0.31 -16.64 -9.37
N GLY A 41 -0.26 -15.54 -8.60
CA GLY A 41 -0.63 -15.52 -7.18
C GLY A 41 -2.13 -15.61 -6.94
N GLY A 42 -2.94 -15.16 -7.90
CA GLY A 42 -4.40 -15.24 -7.87
C GLY A 42 -4.99 -16.62 -8.16
N ARG A 43 -4.15 -17.61 -8.50
CA ARG A 43 -4.61 -18.99 -8.66
C ARG A 43 -5.16 -19.50 -7.34
N PRO A 44 -6.30 -20.22 -7.34
CA PRO A 44 -6.82 -20.84 -6.14
C PRO A 44 -5.83 -21.88 -5.61
N ASP A 45 -5.91 -22.15 -4.31
CA ASP A 45 -5.09 -23.18 -3.70
C ASP A 45 -5.38 -24.53 -4.38
N PRO A 46 -4.36 -25.37 -4.66
CA PRO A 46 -4.56 -26.63 -5.37
C PRO A 46 -5.60 -27.51 -4.66
N PRO A 47 -6.67 -27.97 -5.34
CA PRO A 47 -7.76 -28.72 -4.70
C PRO A 47 -7.28 -29.97 -3.95
N ALA A 48 -6.28 -30.68 -4.49
CA ALA A 48 -5.69 -31.84 -3.85
C ALA A 48 -4.99 -31.50 -2.52
N LEU A 49 -4.35 -30.33 -2.42
CA LEU A 49 -3.71 -29.89 -1.17
C LEU A 49 -4.75 -29.45 -0.14
N ARG A 50 -5.80 -28.75 -0.58
CA ARG A 50 -6.92 -28.36 0.30
C ARG A 50 -7.68 -29.58 0.83
N ALA A 51 -7.91 -30.59 0.00
CA ALA A 51 -8.54 -31.84 0.41
C ALA A 51 -7.68 -32.67 1.38
N ALA A 52 -6.35 -32.54 1.31
CA ALA A 52 -5.41 -33.22 2.19
C ALA A 52 -5.10 -32.44 3.50
N ALA A 53 -5.79 -31.32 3.72
CA ALA A 53 -5.65 -30.47 4.89
C ALA A 53 -7.03 -30.25 5.54
N THR A 54 -7.03 -29.82 6.79
CA THR A 54 -8.26 -29.52 7.53
C THR A 54 -8.24 -28.05 7.92
N LEU A 55 -9.16 -27.27 7.35
CA LEU A 55 -9.44 -25.93 7.83
C LEU A 55 -10.04 -26.05 9.23
N LEU A 56 -9.50 -25.31 10.19
CA LEU A 56 -10.01 -25.29 11.56
C LEU A 56 -11.10 -24.22 11.70
N ASP A 57 -12.14 -24.29 10.87
CA ASP A 57 -13.32 -23.42 10.82
C ASP A 57 -14.49 -23.95 11.67
N GLY A 58 -15.58 -23.21 11.80
CA GLY A 58 -16.65 -23.54 12.75
C GLY A 58 -16.44 -22.88 14.11
N SER A 59 -17.06 -23.47 15.14
CA SER A 59 -17.10 -22.87 16.48
C SER A 59 -15.76 -22.92 17.21
N TRP A 60 -15.30 -21.75 17.65
CA TRP A 60 -14.18 -21.55 18.58
C TRP A 60 -14.68 -20.97 19.89
N ARG A 61 -14.12 -21.43 21.02
CA ARG A 61 -14.32 -20.75 22.30
C ARG A 61 -13.62 -19.40 22.27
N PHE A 62 -14.28 -18.37 22.76
CA PHE A 62 -13.81 -16.98 22.70
C PHE A 62 -13.99 -16.27 24.04
N HIS A 63 -12.98 -15.48 24.42
CA HIS A 63 -13.02 -14.66 25.63
C HIS A 63 -12.19 -13.39 25.45
N THR A 64 -12.71 -12.26 25.92
CA THR A 64 -12.01 -10.96 25.94
C THR A 64 -11.08 -10.85 27.15
N GLY A 65 -10.05 -10.01 27.07
CA GLY A 65 -9.06 -9.84 28.13
C GLY A 65 -7.84 -10.71 27.91
N ASP A 66 -6.96 -10.75 28.92
CA ASP A 66 -5.63 -11.34 28.78
C ASP A 66 -5.21 -12.13 30.02
N ASN A 67 -5.26 -13.45 29.95
CA ASN A 67 -4.73 -14.31 30.98
C ASN A 67 -3.91 -15.45 30.34
N PRO A 68 -2.58 -15.48 30.54
CA PRO A 68 -1.71 -16.51 29.97
C PRO A 68 -2.10 -17.95 30.32
N HIS A 69 -2.75 -18.19 31.47
CA HIS A 69 -3.25 -19.52 31.86
C HIS A 69 -4.31 -20.07 30.90
N TRP A 70 -4.92 -19.21 30.08
CA TRP A 70 -5.84 -19.63 29.04
C TRP A 70 -5.16 -20.33 27.85
N ALA A 71 -3.83 -20.47 27.85
CA ALA A 71 -3.14 -21.40 26.95
C ALA A 71 -3.19 -22.86 27.45
N ASP A 72 -3.40 -23.07 28.75
CA ASP A 72 -3.20 -24.37 29.39
C ASP A 72 -4.19 -25.43 28.91
N THR A 73 -3.72 -26.68 28.78
CA THR A 73 -4.53 -27.83 28.33
C THR A 73 -5.69 -28.16 29.24
N ARG A 74 -5.51 -27.95 30.55
CA ARG A 74 -6.48 -28.32 31.60
C ARG A 74 -7.42 -27.17 31.96
N PHE A 75 -7.27 -26.01 31.34
CA PHE A 75 -8.16 -24.89 31.59
C PHE A 75 -9.58 -25.23 31.11
N ASN A 76 -10.57 -25.01 31.98
CA ASN A 76 -11.97 -25.20 31.64
C ASN A 76 -12.53 -23.93 30.96
N ASP A 77 -12.83 -24.05 29.67
CA ASP A 77 -13.40 -22.99 28.84
C ASP A 77 -14.92 -23.17 28.60
N SER A 78 -15.61 -23.97 29.43
CA SER A 78 -17.05 -24.22 29.32
C SER A 78 -17.88 -22.94 29.31
N ASP A 79 -17.45 -21.95 30.10
CA ASP A 79 -18.16 -20.70 30.35
C ASP A 79 -17.80 -19.61 29.32
N TRP A 80 -16.86 -19.91 28.42
CA TRP A 80 -16.49 -18.99 27.34
C TRP A 80 -17.58 -18.91 26.29
N GLY A 81 -17.73 -17.72 25.71
CA GLY A 81 -18.54 -17.51 24.53
C GLY A 81 -17.98 -18.28 23.32
N THR A 82 -18.67 -18.16 22.19
CA THR A 82 -18.25 -18.81 20.94
C THR A 82 -18.26 -17.83 19.78
N ILE A 83 -17.24 -17.92 18.93
CA ILE A 83 -17.20 -17.27 17.62
C ILE A 83 -17.18 -18.35 16.54
N ASP A 84 -18.01 -18.19 15.51
CA ASP A 84 -18.01 -19.08 14.35
C ASP A 84 -17.05 -18.55 13.28
N MET A 85 -16.06 -19.37 12.95
CA MET A 85 -15.03 -19.09 11.94
C MET A 85 -15.36 -19.73 10.58
N THR A 86 -16.60 -20.18 10.35
CA THR A 86 -17.04 -20.72 9.06
C THR A 86 -17.18 -19.61 8.03
N ALA A 87 -16.24 -19.59 7.08
CA ALA A 87 -16.24 -18.62 5.99
C ALA A 87 -17.27 -18.99 4.92
N GLN A 88 -17.94 -17.99 4.35
CA GLN A 88 -18.84 -18.23 3.22
C GLN A 88 -18.02 -18.64 1.98
N PRO A 89 -18.51 -19.58 1.14
CA PRO A 89 -17.83 -19.95 -0.09
C PRO A 89 -17.54 -18.73 -0.97
N GLY A 90 -16.29 -18.56 -1.38
CA GLY A 90 -15.84 -17.43 -2.20
C GLY A 90 -15.59 -16.13 -1.44
N SER A 91 -15.73 -16.13 -0.11
CA SER A 91 -15.33 -14.98 0.72
C SER A 91 -13.82 -14.74 0.63
N HIS A 92 -13.44 -13.45 0.65
CA HIS A 92 -12.07 -13.00 0.69
C HIS A 92 -11.96 -11.67 1.43
N ASP A 93 -10.75 -11.32 1.86
CA ASP A 93 -10.50 -10.03 2.50
C ASP A 93 -10.62 -8.86 1.50
N GLY A 94 -10.73 -7.65 2.05
CA GLY A 94 -10.85 -6.43 1.26
C GLY A 94 -9.54 -5.88 0.70
N ASP A 95 -8.38 -6.49 1.01
CA ASP A 95 -7.06 -5.99 0.61
C ASP A 95 -6.40 -6.86 -0.44
N VAL A 96 -5.96 -8.08 -0.10
CA VAL A 96 -5.15 -8.91 -1.02
C VAL A 96 -6.00 -9.87 -1.86
N GLY A 97 -7.16 -10.30 -1.37
CA GLY A 97 -7.92 -11.42 -1.93
C GLY A 97 -7.59 -12.76 -1.25
N LEU A 98 -7.17 -12.73 0.01
CA LEU A 98 -6.97 -13.91 0.84
C LEU A 98 -8.33 -14.58 1.13
N PRO A 99 -8.48 -15.88 0.86
CA PRO A 99 -9.75 -16.58 0.97
C PRO A 99 -10.10 -16.90 2.43
N ASP A 100 -11.27 -17.53 2.61
CA ASP A 100 -11.76 -18.03 3.90
C ASP A 100 -11.96 -16.90 4.93
N TYR A 101 -12.44 -15.74 4.45
CA TYR A 101 -12.59 -14.53 5.26
C TYR A 101 -13.88 -14.54 6.09
N VAL A 102 -13.76 -14.21 7.37
CA VAL A 102 -14.86 -13.94 8.31
C VAL A 102 -14.72 -12.56 8.95
N GLY A 103 -15.81 -12.04 9.50
CA GLY A 103 -15.77 -10.84 10.33
C GLY A 103 -14.94 -11.06 11.59
N GLY A 104 -14.30 -10.01 12.08
CA GLY A 104 -13.59 -10.03 13.35
C GLY A 104 -14.54 -9.99 14.55
N TRP A 105 -14.00 -10.02 15.77
CA TRP A 105 -14.83 -10.11 16.98
C TRP A 105 -15.82 -8.95 17.16
N MET A 106 -15.59 -7.78 16.55
CA MET A 106 -16.57 -6.68 16.58
C MET A 106 -17.86 -7.03 15.84
N ALA A 107 -17.76 -7.81 14.74
CA ALA A 107 -18.91 -8.33 14.02
C ALA A 107 -19.58 -9.51 14.75
N HIS A 108 -18.87 -10.11 15.71
CA HIS A 108 -19.33 -11.24 16.51
C HIS A 108 -19.67 -10.83 17.96
N GLY A 109 -20.35 -9.69 18.12
CA GLY A 109 -20.96 -9.31 19.41
C GLY A 109 -20.07 -8.52 20.37
N HIS A 110 -18.87 -8.12 19.95
CA HIS A 110 -17.94 -7.31 20.77
C HIS A 110 -17.64 -5.94 20.14
N PRO A 111 -18.66 -5.10 19.82
CA PRO A 111 -18.46 -3.83 19.14
C PRO A 111 -17.58 -2.88 19.96
N GLY A 112 -16.59 -2.27 19.30
CA GLY A 112 -15.67 -1.31 19.93
C GLY A 112 -14.61 -1.93 20.83
N TYR A 113 -14.63 -3.25 21.06
CA TYR A 113 -13.64 -3.92 21.91
C TYR A 113 -12.24 -3.92 21.28
N GLN A 114 -11.27 -3.42 22.03
CA GLN A 114 -9.85 -3.29 21.66
C GLN A 114 -8.96 -3.89 22.76
N GLY A 115 -7.73 -4.25 22.42
CA GLY A 115 -6.82 -4.95 23.31
C GLY A 115 -6.82 -6.46 23.06
N TYR A 116 -6.69 -7.23 24.14
CA TYR A 116 -6.46 -8.67 24.07
C TYR A 116 -7.74 -9.49 23.97
N ALA A 117 -7.72 -10.55 23.18
CA ALA A 117 -8.70 -11.61 23.26
C ALA A 117 -8.08 -12.96 22.97
N TRP A 118 -8.78 -14.01 23.36
CA TRP A 118 -8.34 -15.38 23.25
C TRP A 118 -9.35 -16.25 22.53
N TYR A 119 -8.83 -17.16 21.72
CA TYR A 119 -9.56 -18.21 21.05
C TYR A 119 -9.03 -19.57 21.49
N ARG A 120 -9.92 -20.55 21.72
CA ARG A 120 -9.53 -21.92 22.06
C ARG A 120 -10.34 -22.93 21.24
N ARG A 121 -9.67 -24.01 20.83
CA ARG A 121 -10.30 -25.13 20.15
C ARG A 121 -9.59 -26.45 20.43
N ALA A 122 -10.38 -27.49 20.67
CA ALA A 122 -9.89 -28.85 20.67
C ALA A 122 -9.69 -29.36 19.23
N VAL A 123 -8.50 -29.86 18.94
CA VAL A 123 -8.10 -30.34 17.62
C VAL A 123 -7.64 -31.79 17.73
N THR A 124 -8.22 -32.66 16.92
CA THR A 124 -7.77 -34.04 16.77
C THR A 124 -6.80 -34.12 15.61
N VAL A 125 -5.57 -34.55 15.87
CA VAL A 125 -4.56 -34.75 14.84
C VAL A 125 -4.66 -36.20 14.34
N PRO A 126 -4.83 -36.44 13.03
CA PRO A 126 -4.95 -37.80 12.52
C PRO A 126 -3.72 -38.65 12.87
N ALA A 127 -3.98 -39.92 13.19
CA ALA A 127 -2.94 -40.89 13.50
C ALA A 127 -2.11 -41.24 12.26
N GLY A 128 -0.87 -41.65 12.47
CA GLY A 128 0.03 -42.10 11.41
C GLY A 128 1.47 -41.62 11.63
N HIS A 129 2.30 -41.83 10.61
CA HIS A 129 3.74 -41.50 10.65
C HIS A 129 4.04 -40.09 10.13
N ALA A 130 3.02 -39.36 9.67
CA ALA A 130 3.19 -38.00 9.17
C ALA A 130 3.51 -37.03 10.30
N ARG A 131 4.42 -36.10 10.04
CA ARG A 131 4.54 -34.88 10.85
C ARG A 131 3.44 -33.91 10.45
N TRP A 132 2.96 -33.14 11.41
CA TRP A 132 1.85 -32.22 11.22
C TRP A 132 2.27 -30.78 11.51
N ASP A 133 1.71 -29.86 10.74
CA ASP A 133 1.90 -28.42 10.90
C ASP A 133 0.55 -27.73 11.07
N ILE A 134 0.56 -26.61 11.78
CA ILE A 134 -0.50 -25.59 11.72
C ILE A 134 -0.03 -24.46 10.82
N LEU A 135 -0.85 -24.08 9.84
CA LEU A 135 -0.63 -22.90 9.01
C LEU A 135 -1.50 -21.77 9.50
N GLY A 136 -0.92 -20.59 9.65
CA GLY A 136 -1.64 -19.40 10.04
C GLY A 136 -2.09 -19.37 11.50
N PRO A 137 -3.11 -18.57 11.84
CA PRO A 137 -4.04 -17.91 10.91
C PRO A 137 -3.37 -16.94 9.92
N THR A 138 -3.85 -16.93 8.67
CA THR A 138 -3.27 -16.08 7.61
C THR A 138 -3.76 -14.64 7.67
N ILE A 139 -4.84 -14.38 8.39
CA ILE A 139 -5.43 -13.06 8.56
C ILE A 139 -5.81 -12.90 10.02
N VAL A 140 -5.04 -12.09 10.73
CA VAL A 140 -5.32 -11.63 12.09
C VAL A 140 -5.03 -10.16 12.12
N GLU A 141 -5.96 -9.39 12.66
CA GLU A 141 -5.77 -7.96 12.85
C GLU A 141 -4.64 -7.72 13.87
N ASP A 142 -3.66 -6.90 13.46
CA ASP A 142 -2.49 -6.42 14.22
C ASP A 142 -1.46 -7.46 14.72
N GLY A 143 -1.83 -8.43 15.56
CA GLY A 143 -0.85 -9.37 16.11
C GLY A 143 -1.45 -10.54 16.89
N TYR A 144 -0.72 -11.67 16.89
CA TYR A 144 -1.15 -12.88 17.59
C TYR A 144 0.00 -13.78 18.03
N GLU A 145 -0.29 -14.63 19.01
CA GLU A 145 0.51 -15.77 19.44
C GLU A 145 -0.33 -17.05 19.38
N LEU A 146 0.26 -18.14 18.88
CA LEU A 146 -0.35 -19.45 18.72
C LEU A 146 0.27 -20.45 19.69
N TYR A 147 -0.58 -21.18 20.41
CA TYR A 147 -0.18 -22.14 21.44
C TYR A 147 -0.74 -23.53 21.12
N TRP A 148 0.07 -24.57 21.33
CA TRP A 148 -0.36 -25.95 21.33
C TRP A 148 -0.14 -26.54 22.71
N ASN A 149 -1.22 -26.97 23.36
CA ASN A 149 -1.18 -27.58 24.68
C ASN A 149 -0.41 -26.73 25.71
N GLY A 150 -0.67 -25.42 25.76
CA GLY A 150 0.02 -24.47 26.65
C GLY A 150 1.41 -24.03 26.17
N ARG A 151 2.01 -24.70 25.18
CA ARG A 151 3.32 -24.33 24.64
C ARG A 151 3.19 -23.36 23.47
N LEU A 152 3.84 -22.20 23.57
CA LEU A 152 3.94 -21.25 22.47
C LEU A 152 4.63 -21.90 21.26
N LEU A 153 3.97 -21.86 20.10
CA LEU A 153 4.54 -22.26 18.81
C LEU A 153 5.18 -21.08 18.07
N GLY A 154 4.62 -19.88 18.22
CA GLY A 154 5.06 -18.66 17.56
C GLY A 154 3.88 -17.74 17.27
N GLY A 155 4.04 -16.77 16.36
CA GLY A 155 2.99 -15.80 16.07
C GLY A 155 3.44 -14.67 15.15
N SER A 156 2.54 -13.72 14.90
CA SER A 156 2.85 -12.46 14.21
C SER A 156 3.02 -11.35 15.23
N GLY A 157 4.24 -10.81 15.31
CA GLY A 157 4.64 -9.86 16.35
C GLY A 157 5.04 -10.53 17.66
N ARG A 158 5.21 -9.71 18.70
CA ARG A 158 5.51 -10.14 20.07
C ARG A 158 4.52 -9.47 21.01
N LEU A 159 3.73 -10.28 21.71
CA LEU A 159 2.74 -9.76 22.65
C LEU A 159 3.32 -9.66 24.07
N GLY A 160 2.60 -8.99 24.96
CA GLY A 160 3.02 -8.68 26.33
C GLY A 160 2.67 -7.24 26.69
N PRO A 161 3.09 -6.73 27.86
CA PRO A 161 2.71 -5.39 28.33
C PRO A 161 3.08 -4.25 27.37
N ALA A 162 4.10 -4.44 26.53
CA ALA A 162 4.49 -3.54 25.45
C ALA A 162 4.57 -4.33 24.12
N PRO A 163 3.44 -4.50 23.41
CA PRO A 163 3.39 -5.28 22.18
C PRO A 163 4.25 -4.65 21.08
N HIS A 164 4.96 -5.50 20.35
CA HIS A 164 5.61 -5.13 19.09
C HIS A 164 4.87 -5.81 17.94
N LEU A 165 4.16 -5.02 17.14
CA LEU A 165 3.24 -5.50 16.12
C LEU A 165 3.83 -5.33 14.74
N VAL A 166 3.61 -6.30 13.86
CA VAL A 166 4.06 -6.32 12.46
C VAL A 166 2.92 -6.83 11.59
N GLY A 167 2.98 -6.60 10.28
CA GLY A 167 1.98 -7.11 9.36
C GLY A 167 1.85 -8.64 9.45
N THR A 168 0.61 -9.14 9.59
CA THR A 168 0.32 -10.58 9.60
C THR A 168 0.66 -11.21 8.25
N ARG A 169 1.33 -12.37 8.28
CA ARG A 169 1.83 -13.06 7.08
C ARG A 169 1.51 -14.55 7.14
N PRO A 170 1.66 -15.29 6.03
CA PRO A 170 1.63 -16.74 6.05
C PRO A 170 2.75 -17.31 6.93
N LEU A 171 2.38 -17.90 8.05
CA LEU A 171 3.28 -18.59 8.98
C LEU A 171 2.95 -20.08 9.05
N ARG A 172 3.97 -20.88 9.38
CA ARG A 172 3.85 -22.34 9.52
C ARG A 172 4.51 -22.76 10.83
N PHE A 173 3.77 -23.54 11.62
CA PHE A 173 4.16 -23.95 12.95
C PHE A 173 4.16 -25.47 13.05
N PRO A 174 5.34 -26.11 13.17
CA PRO A 174 5.40 -27.57 13.33
C PRO A 174 4.83 -27.96 14.69
N LEU A 175 3.95 -28.96 14.69
CA LEU A 175 3.48 -29.57 15.92
C LEU A 175 4.56 -30.50 16.53
N PRO A 176 4.50 -30.75 17.85
CA PRO A 176 5.32 -31.78 18.49
C PRO A 176 5.21 -33.14 17.78
N ALA A 177 6.29 -33.93 17.81
CA ALA A 177 6.36 -35.20 17.09
C ALA A 177 5.35 -36.25 17.61
N ASP A 178 4.94 -36.12 18.87
CA ASP A 178 3.94 -36.94 19.54
C ASP A 178 2.49 -36.44 19.34
N ALA A 179 2.28 -35.38 18.54
CA ALA A 179 0.93 -34.86 18.31
C ALA A 179 0.06 -35.81 17.47
N ALA A 180 0.65 -36.63 16.60
CA ALA A 180 -0.11 -37.53 15.72
C ALA A 180 -0.96 -38.53 16.51
N GLY A 181 -2.25 -38.64 16.16
CA GLY A 181 -3.20 -39.51 16.85
C GLY A 181 -3.68 -39.00 18.20
N THR A 182 -3.28 -37.78 18.59
CA THR A 182 -3.72 -37.17 19.85
C THR A 182 -4.79 -36.11 19.64
N ARG A 183 -5.54 -35.82 20.70
CA ARG A 183 -6.41 -34.66 20.80
C ARG A 183 -5.71 -33.62 21.68
N GLY A 184 -5.51 -32.42 21.14
CA GLY A 184 -4.88 -31.30 21.83
C GLY A 184 -5.75 -30.04 21.84
N ILE A 185 -5.28 -29.02 22.56
CA ILE A 185 -5.87 -27.69 22.57
C ILE A 185 -4.98 -26.75 21.77
N LEU A 186 -5.57 -26.14 20.74
CA LEU A 186 -5.00 -25.01 20.03
C LEU A 186 -5.58 -23.73 20.63
N ALA A 187 -4.72 -22.82 21.07
CA ALA A 187 -5.13 -21.52 21.60
C ALA A 187 -4.46 -20.39 20.81
N VAL A 188 -5.21 -19.32 20.56
CA VAL A 188 -4.72 -18.11 19.90
C VAL A 188 -4.96 -16.93 20.82
N ARG A 189 -3.88 -16.24 21.17
CA ARG A 189 -3.93 -14.95 21.85
C ARG A 189 -3.76 -13.87 20.80
N ALA A 190 -4.75 -13.01 20.63
CA ALA A 190 -4.72 -11.92 19.67
C ALA A 190 -4.72 -10.57 20.39
N TYR A 191 -4.10 -9.55 19.78
CA TYR A 191 -4.06 -8.20 20.30
C TYR A 191 -4.44 -7.20 19.21
N LEU A 192 -5.46 -6.39 19.48
CA LEU A 192 -5.88 -5.28 18.65
C LEU A 192 -5.38 -3.97 19.26
N LEU A 193 -4.53 -3.26 18.53
CA LEU A 193 -3.97 -1.98 18.92
C LEU A 193 -5.07 -0.93 19.12
N PRO A 194 -5.05 -0.14 20.19
CA PRO A 194 -6.04 0.91 20.34
C PRO A 194 -5.94 2.03 19.29
N GLY A 195 -7.08 2.57 18.85
CA GLY A 195 -7.12 3.91 18.22
C GLY A 195 -6.88 4.04 16.71
N PHE A 196 -6.99 2.98 15.90
CA PHE A 196 -6.80 3.06 14.44
C PHE A 196 -8.01 2.60 13.65
N GLY A 197 -8.58 3.45 12.78
CA GLY A 197 -9.35 3.06 11.58
C GLY A 197 -10.34 1.88 11.68
N ARG A 198 -10.92 1.63 12.86
CA ARG A 198 -11.66 0.39 13.11
C ARG A 198 -12.99 0.42 12.38
N SER A 199 -13.32 -0.71 11.79
CA SER A 199 -14.61 -0.96 11.16
C SER A 199 -15.46 -1.85 12.07
N ALA A 200 -16.74 -2.01 11.74
CA ALA A 200 -17.61 -2.98 12.42
C ALA A 200 -17.10 -4.43 12.32
N ASN A 201 -16.19 -4.71 11.38
CA ASN A 201 -15.60 -6.03 11.18
C ASN A 201 -14.25 -6.20 11.90
N SER A 202 -13.68 -5.18 12.54
CA SER A 202 -12.31 -5.29 13.06
C SER A 202 -12.15 -6.28 14.21
N GLY A 203 -10.91 -6.77 14.37
CA GLY A 203 -10.44 -7.45 15.58
C GLY A 203 -10.28 -8.95 15.44
N GLY A 204 -9.11 -9.45 15.84
CA GLY A 204 -8.85 -10.87 15.97
C GLY A 204 -8.71 -11.60 14.64
N MET A 205 -9.04 -12.89 14.66
CA MET A 205 -8.87 -13.76 13.51
C MET A 205 -9.94 -13.52 12.46
N HIS A 206 -9.51 -13.38 11.22
CA HIS A 206 -10.36 -13.24 10.04
C HIS A 206 -10.30 -14.45 9.12
N ALA A 207 -9.38 -15.38 9.38
CA ALA A 207 -9.33 -16.67 8.72
C ALA A 207 -9.00 -17.73 9.77
N ALA A 208 -9.50 -18.95 9.60
CA ALA A 208 -9.14 -20.05 10.47
C ALA A 208 -7.72 -20.58 10.15
N PRO A 209 -6.96 -21.08 11.14
CA PRO A 209 -5.76 -21.85 10.87
C PRO A 209 -6.07 -23.16 10.12
N ILE A 210 -5.06 -23.72 9.47
CA ILE A 210 -5.17 -25.00 8.74
C ILE A 210 -4.25 -26.03 9.38
N LEU A 211 -4.79 -27.19 9.73
CA LEU A 211 -4.01 -28.38 10.11
C LEU A 211 -3.66 -29.17 8.84
N ALA A 212 -2.37 -29.45 8.62
CA ALA A 212 -1.94 -30.21 7.43
C ALA A 212 -0.73 -31.11 7.72
N PRO A 213 -0.59 -32.24 7.00
CA PRO A 213 0.67 -32.97 6.95
C PRO A 213 1.80 -32.05 6.47
N ALA A 214 3.01 -32.18 7.01
CA ALA A 214 4.08 -31.20 6.82
C ALA A 214 4.45 -30.94 5.35
N ALA A 215 4.37 -31.96 4.48
CA ALA A 215 4.60 -31.80 3.04
C ALA A 215 3.50 -30.97 2.37
N VAL A 216 2.23 -31.24 2.71
CA VAL A 216 1.06 -30.48 2.23
C VAL A 216 1.12 -29.05 2.76
N GLY A 217 1.41 -28.89 4.05
CA GLY A 217 1.58 -27.60 4.69
C GLY A 217 2.68 -26.76 4.07
N SER A 218 3.82 -27.36 3.73
CA SER A 218 4.90 -26.66 3.01
C SER A 218 4.46 -26.19 1.62
N ALA A 219 3.61 -26.95 0.93
CA ALA A 219 3.11 -26.57 -0.40
C ALA A 219 2.04 -25.48 -0.32
N LEU A 220 1.09 -25.57 0.62
CA LEU A 220 0.09 -24.54 0.88
C LEU A 220 0.74 -23.23 1.34
N HIS A 221 1.74 -23.31 2.22
CA HIS A 221 2.47 -22.13 2.69
C HIS A 221 3.15 -21.37 1.54
N ARG A 222 3.74 -22.08 0.56
CA ARG A 222 4.26 -21.45 -0.66
C ARG A 222 3.17 -20.79 -1.50
N ALA A 223 1.99 -21.40 -1.61
CA ALA A 223 0.87 -20.82 -2.34
C ALA A 223 0.35 -19.54 -1.65
N GLN A 224 0.22 -19.57 -0.32
CA GLN A 224 -0.15 -18.40 0.49
C GLN A 224 0.85 -17.25 0.31
N TRP A 225 2.16 -17.53 0.37
CA TRP A 225 3.19 -16.52 0.10
C TRP A 225 3.15 -15.99 -1.33
N GLN A 226 2.90 -16.84 -2.34
CA GLN A 226 2.74 -16.37 -3.72
C GLN A 226 1.57 -15.39 -3.86
N ARG A 227 0.46 -15.62 -3.13
CA ARG A 227 -0.69 -14.72 -3.10
C ARG A 227 -0.35 -13.40 -2.39
N THR A 228 0.29 -13.44 -1.22
CA THR A 228 0.72 -12.22 -0.50
C THR A 228 1.75 -11.41 -1.29
N ILE A 229 2.68 -12.06 -1.99
CA ILE A 229 3.61 -11.38 -2.90
C ILE A 229 2.86 -10.73 -4.06
N ALA A 230 1.85 -11.41 -4.62
CA ALA A 230 1.05 -10.82 -5.69
C ALA A 230 0.24 -9.61 -5.20
N GLY A 231 -0.34 -9.65 -4.01
CA GLY A 231 -1.13 -8.54 -3.43
C GLY A 231 -0.37 -7.22 -3.36
N TYR A 232 0.92 -7.25 -3.02
CA TYR A 232 1.73 -6.04 -2.85
C TYR A 232 2.80 -5.84 -3.95
N ILE A 233 2.78 -6.63 -5.04
CA ILE A 233 3.80 -6.52 -6.09
C ILE A 233 3.82 -5.12 -6.72
N VAL A 234 2.65 -4.51 -6.86
CA VAL A 234 2.52 -3.18 -7.45
C VAL A 234 3.12 -2.12 -6.52
N ASP A 235 2.93 -2.26 -5.21
CA ASP A 235 3.53 -1.38 -4.21
C ASP A 235 5.06 -1.53 -4.10
N ALA A 236 5.65 -2.57 -4.67
CA ALA A 236 7.10 -2.68 -4.84
C ALA A 236 7.60 -2.09 -6.18
N ILE A 237 6.87 -2.29 -7.28
CA ILE A 237 7.27 -1.83 -8.62
C ILE A 237 7.08 -0.32 -8.78
N GLU A 238 6.01 0.25 -8.23
CA GLU A 238 5.72 1.69 -8.35
C GLU A 238 6.81 2.59 -7.72
N PRO A 239 7.28 2.36 -6.48
CA PRO A 239 8.41 3.09 -5.93
C PRO A 239 9.66 3.02 -6.81
N LEU A 240 9.98 1.85 -7.36
CA LEU A 240 11.13 1.68 -8.26
C LEU A 240 10.96 2.52 -9.53
N ALA A 241 9.76 2.57 -10.10
CA ALA A 241 9.46 3.40 -11.26
C ALA A 241 9.54 4.91 -10.93
N MET A 242 9.07 5.33 -9.74
CA MET A 242 9.21 6.70 -9.25
C MET A 242 10.69 7.08 -9.05
N LEU A 243 11.50 6.21 -8.47
CA LEU A 243 12.94 6.42 -8.28
C LEU A 243 13.70 6.44 -9.61
N ALA A 244 13.33 5.58 -10.57
CA ALA A 244 13.86 5.64 -11.93
C ALA A 244 13.53 6.98 -12.61
N LEU A 245 12.33 7.52 -12.36
CA LEU A 245 11.92 8.83 -12.85
C LEU A 245 12.70 9.98 -12.18
N VAL A 246 13.00 9.85 -10.89
CA VAL A 246 13.93 10.77 -10.19
C VAL A 246 15.31 10.73 -10.85
N GLY A 247 15.83 9.53 -11.14
CA GLY A 247 17.10 9.35 -11.86
C GLY A 247 17.09 10.03 -13.24
N LEU A 248 16.01 9.87 -14.01
CA LEU A 248 15.81 10.56 -15.29
C LEU A 248 15.80 12.09 -15.12
N ALA A 249 15.03 12.59 -14.15
CA ALA A 249 14.91 14.03 -13.89
C ALA A 249 16.25 14.66 -13.46
N LEU A 250 17.00 14.00 -12.59
CA LEU A 250 18.32 14.47 -12.14
C LEU A 250 19.37 14.39 -13.26
N GLY A 251 19.44 13.26 -13.97
CA GLY A 251 20.39 13.04 -15.06
C GLY A 251 20.25 14.03 -16.22
N TYR A 252 19.04 14.53 -16.47
CA TYR A 252 18.77 15.51 -17.53
C TYR A 252 18.44 16.92 -17.01
N ARG A 253 18.61 17.20 -15.72
CA ARG A 253 18.26 18.48 -15.08
C ARG A 253 18.92 19.68 -15.76
N SER A 254 20.20 19.57 -16.14
CA SER A 254 20.96 20.64 -16.80
C SER A 254 20.34 21.05 -18.14
N ARG A 255 19.78 20.08 -18.87
CA ARG A 255 19.17 20.24 -20.20
C ARG A 255 17.69 20.62 -20.18
N SER A 256 17.02 20.50 -19.03
CA SER A 256 15.60 20.84 -18.92
C SER A 256 15.37 22.34 -18.86
N SER A 257 14.32 22.80 -19.53
CA SER A 257 13.79 24.17 -19.40
C SER A 257 13.05 24.42 -18.07
N HIS A 258 12.70 23.37 -17.32
CA HIS A 258 11.84 23.44 -16.13
C HIS A 258 12.55 22.95 -14.86
N LYS A 259 13.76 23.47 -14.59
CA LYS A 259 14.60 23.04 -13.46
C LYS A 259 13.91 23.15 -12.09
N GLY A 260 13.12 24.20 -11.87
CA GLY A 260 12.40 24.41 -10.61
C GLY A 260 11.31 23.36 -10.38
N PHE A 261 10.57 22.99 -11.42
CA PHE A 261 9.60 21.90 -11.36
C PHE A 261 10.27 20.58 -11.01
N LEU A 262 11.39 20.24 -11.67
CA LEU A 262 12.09 18.97 -11.45
C LEU A 262 12.55 18.79 -10.00
N VAL A 263 13.02 19.85 -9.32
CA VAL A 263 13.45 19.75 -7.92
C VAL A 263 12.31 19.29 -7.01
N PHE A 264 11.18 19.99 -7.06
CA PHE A 264 10.04 19.66 -6.21
C PHE A 264 9.33 18.37 -6.65
N ALA A 265 9.30 18.07 -7.95
CA ALA A 265 8.78 16.81 -8.46
C ALA A 265 9.64 15.62 -7.97
N CYS A 266 10.96 15.75 -7.92
CA CYS A 266 11.83 14.72 -7.35
C CYS A 266 11.56 14.51 -5.86
N ILE A 267 11.40 15.59 -5.08
CA ILE A 267 11.05 15.50 -3.65
C ILE A 267 9.70 14.77 -3.49
N ALA A 268 8.69 15.18 -4.25
CA ALA A 268 7.37 14.56 -4.21
C ALA A 268 7.42 13.08 -4.58
N LEU A 269 8.16 12.72 -5.64
CA LEU A 269 8.34 11.33 -6.08
C LEU A 269 9.07 10.47 -5.05
N VAL A 270 10.12 10.98 -4.39
CA VAL A 270 10.83 10.24 -3.34
C VAL A 270 9.91 10.00 -2.14
N LEU A 271 9.17 11.01 -1.70
CA LEU A 271 8.22 10.86 -0.59
C LEU A 271 7.07 9.89 -0.95
N SER A 272 6.53 9.98 -2.18
CA SER A 272 5.52 9.04 -2.68
C SER A 272 6.07 7.62 -2.78
N ALA A 273 7.30 7.44 -3.26
CA ALA A 273 7.98 6.15 -3.35
C ALA A 273 8.20 5.55 -1.96
N ALA A 274 8.68 6.34 -1.00
CA ALA A 274 8.88 5.90 0.38
C ALA A 274 7.55 5.46 1.01
N ARG A 275 6.48 6.26 0.88
CA ARG A 275 5.17 5.87 1.40
C ARG A 275 4.64 4.60 0.74
N ARG A 276 4.81 4.43 -0.57
CA ARG A 276 4.32 3.21 -1.25
C ARG A 276 5.14 1.97 -0.91
N ALA A 277 6.46 2.08 -0.86
CA ALA A 277 7.33 0.96 -0.49
C ALA A 277 7.00 0.40 0.90
N SER A 278 6.60 1.27 1.85
CA SER A 278 6.17 0.87 3.19
C SER A 278 5.04 -0.17 3.18
N ASN A 279 4.10 -0.14 2.22
CA ASN A 279 3.07 -1.20 2.10
C ASN A 279 3.67 -2.58 1.81
N ALA A 280 4.63 -2.68 0.90
CA ALA A 280 5.29 -3.95 0.60
C ALA A 280 6.21 -4.39 1.75
N ILE A 281 6.88 -3.44 2.41
CA ILE A 281 7.81 -3.70 3.52
C ILE A 281 7.07 -4.31 4.71
N ILE A 282 5.97 -3.68 5.18
CA ILE A 282 5.20 -4.16 6.33
C ILE A 282 4.57 -5.54 6.06
N SER A 283 4.14 -5.78 4.82
CA SER A 283 3.41 -6.99 4.44
C SER A 283 4.32 -8.19 4.14
N TRP A 284 5.57 -7.96 3.74
CA TRP A 284 6.50 -9.04 3.40
C TRP A 284 7.60 -9.27 4.45
N THR A 285 7.88 -8.28 5.30
CA THR A 285 9.07 -8.29 6.17
C THR A 285 8.77 -7.78 7.58
N ASP A 286 9.67 -8.08 8.52
CA ASP A 286 9.66 -7.54 9.90
C ASP A 286 10.43 -6.21 10.03
N LEU A 287 10.78 -5.55 8.92
CA LEU A 287 11.64 -4.36 8.93
C LEU A 287 10.91 -3.09 9.38
N GLU A 288 9.58 -3.10 9.36
CA GLU A 288 8.73 -2.01 9.78
C GLU A 288 7.68 -2.55 10.75
N ASP A 289 7.47 -1.85 11.86
CA ASP A 289 6.40 -2.18 12.79
C ASP A 289 5.10 -1.46 12.41
N LEU A 290 3.97 -1.99 12.87
CA LEU A 290 2.65 -1.50 12.49
C LEU A 290 2.37 -0.08 12.99
N THR A 291 2.96 0.34 14.12
CA THR A 291 2.76 1.68 14.66
C THR A 291 3.47 2.73 13.81
N THR A 292 4.70 2.44 13.40
CA THR A 292 5.47 3.26 12.45
C THR A 292 4.75 3.35 11.12
N TYR A 293 4.31 2.22 10.57
CA TYR A 293 3.52 2.17 9.33
C TYR A 293 2.28 3.08 9.41
N ALA A 294 1.48 2.94 10.47
CA ALA A 294 0.24 3.68 10.64
C ALA A 294 0.48 5.19 10.83
N TRP A 295 1.54 5.55 11.57
CA TRP A 295 1.95 6.94 11.72
C TRP A 295 2.40 7.56 10.40
N LEU A 296 3.24 6.85 9.63
CA LEU A 296 3.65 7.29 8.30
C LEU A 296 2.44 7.43 7.36
N ALA A 297 1.49 6.50 7.42
CA ALA A 297 0.25 6.58 6.65
C ALA A 297 -0.56 7.84 6.98
N ALA A 298 -0.64 8.21 8.26
CA ALA A 298 -1.38 9.38 8.71
C ALA A 298 -0.71 10.71 8.35
N VAL A 299 0.62 10.78 8.33
CA VAL A 299 1.37 12.05 8.20
C VAL A 299 1.94 12.29 6.80
N MET A 300 2.39 11.25 6.07
CA MET A 300 3.17 11.40 4.84
C MET A 300 2.43 12.10 3.70
N TRP A 301 1.10 12.09 3.69
CA TRP A 301 0.34 12.82 2.67
C TRP A 301 0.64 14.32 2.68
N VAL A 302 0.96 14.89 3.86
CA VAL A 302 1.19 16.33 4.02
C VAL A 302 2.41 16.82 3.22
N PRO A 303 3.64 16.32 3.45
CA PRO A 303 4.80 16.76 2.70
C PRO A 303 4.72 16.36 1.22
N ILE A 304 4.04 15.24 0.88
CA ILE A 304 3.80 14.83 -0.50
C ILE A 304 2.93 15.87 -1.24
N VAL A 305 1.80 16.26 -0.65
CA VAL A 305 0.88 17.25 -1.24
C VAL A 305 1.59 18.59 -1.40
N ALA A 306 2.28 19.06 -0.36
CA ALA A 306 3.02 20.33 -0.42
C ALA A 306 4.10 20.31 -1.52
N ALA A 307 4.89 19.24 -1.62
CA ALA A 307 5.90 19.09 -2.67
C ALA A 307 5.29 19.09 -4.08
N TRP A 308 4.16 18.40 -4.28
CA TRP A 308 3.44 18.42 -5.55
C TRP A 308 2.87 19.81 -5.87
N THR A 309 2.29 20.51 -4.88
CA THR A 309 1.78 21.87 -5.07
C THR A 309 2.90 22.82 -5.49
N LEU A 310 4.06 22.77 -4.80
CA LEU A 310 5.23 23.57 -5.15
C LEU A 310 5.74 23.22 -6.54
N ALA A 311 5.85 21.93 -6.88
CA ALA A 311 6.26 21.48 -8.22
C ALA A 311 5.36 22.10 -9.30
N TRP A 312 4.05 21.88 -9.19
CA TRP A 312 3.11 22.36 -10.20
C TRP A 312 2.97 23.88 -10.25
N ASN A 313 3.20 24.61 -9.15
CA ASN A 313 3.32 26.07 -9.21
C ASN A 313 4.54 26.52 -10.04
N ARG A 314 5.65 25.78 -9.99
CA ARG A 314 6.84 26.01 -10.85
C ARG A 314 6.66 25.58 -12.31
N TRP A 315 5.58 24.86 -12.63
CA TRP A 315 5.21 24.60 -14.03
C TRP A 315 4.55 25.81 -14.69
N CYS A 316 3.85 26.65 -13.94
CA CYS A 316 3.25 27.87 -14.46
C CYS A 316 4.31 28.88 -14.88
N LEU A 317 4.03 29.68 -15.93
CA LEU A 317 4.95 30.67 -16.51
C LEU A 317 5.60 31.60 -15.46
N ARG A 318 4.81 32.07 -14.49
CA ARG A 318 5.29 32.86 -13.35
C ARG A 318 4.75 32.24 -12.06
N PRO A 319 5.57 31.57 -11.24
CA PRO A 319 5.11 30.99 -9.98
C PRO A 319 4.61 32.07 -9.02
N TRP A 320 3.51 31.80 -8.33
CA TRP A 320 2.93 32.73 -7.36
C TRP A 320 3.45 32.44 -5.96
N LYS A 321 4.04 33.44 -5.30
CA LYS A 321 4.54 33.29 -3.91
C LYS A 321 3.41 33.00 -2.92
N SER A 322 2.19 33.49 -3.19
CA SER A 322 1.01 33.21 -2.37
C SER A 322 0.63 31.72 -2.39
N ILE A 323 0.80 31.03 -3.52
CA ILE A 323 0.56 29.58 -3.61
C ILE A 323 1.59 28.81 -2.78
N ASP A 324 2.86 29.22 -2.82
CA ASP A 324 3.91 28.59 -2.00
C ASP A 324 3.63 28.79 -0.50
N ALA A 325 3.29 30.02 -0.09
CA ALA A 325 2.93 30.32 1.30
C ALA A 325 1.70 29.53 1.75
N LEU A 326 0.66 29.46 0.92
CA LEU A 326 -0.55 28.70 1.23
C LEU A 326 -0.27 27.19 1.30
N ALA A 327 0.57 26.64 0.43
CA ALA A 327 0.98 25.24 0.49
C ALA A 327 1.68 24.90 1.82
N VAL A 328 2.54 25.79 2.32
CA VAL A 328 3.21 25.63 3.62
C VAL A 328 2.22 25.77 4.78
N VAL A 329 1.33 26.76 4.75
CA VAL A 329 0.30 26.95 5.79
C VAL A 329 -0.62 25.73 5.86
N LEU A 330 -1.11 25.24 4.72
CA LEU A 330 -1.94 24.04 4.66
C LEU A 330 -1.17 22.82 5.16
N ALA A 331 0.13 22.69 4.83
CA ALA A 331 0.94 21.61 5.37
C ALA A 331 1.01 21.67 6.92
N ILE A 332 1.27 22.85 7.49
CA ILE A 332 1.31 23.03 8.95
C ILE A 332 -0.05 22.68 9.57
N VAL A 333 -1.15 23.19 9.02
CA VAL A 333 -2.51 22.89 9.49
C VAL A 333 -2.83 21.40 9.39
N GLY A 334 -2.42 20.75 8.31
CA GLY A 334 -2.56 19.31 8.10
C GLY A 334 -1.80 18.49 9.16
N VAL A 335 -0.54 18.82 9.43
CA VAL A 335 0.25 18.16 10.49
C VAL A 335 -0.39 18.38 11.85
N VAL A 336 -0.77 19.63 12.18
CA VAL A 336 -1.43 19.94 13.45
C VAL A 336 -2.70 19.13 13.59
N GLY A 337 -3.55 19.07 12.56
CA GLY A 337 -4.77 18.25 12.55
C GLY A 337 -4.51 16.77 12.83
N VAL A 338 -3.47 16.18 12.22
CA VAL A 338 -3.10 14.78 12.45
C VAL A 338 -2.55 14.56 13.86
N VAL A 339 -1.59 15.37 14.31
CA VAL A 339 -0.90 15.22 15.60
C VAL A 339 -1.84 15.49 16.78
N THR A 340 -2.81 16.38 16.62
CA THR A 340 -3.83 16.69 17.65
C THR A 340 -5.06 15.79 17.57
N HIS A 341 -5.08 14.80 16.68
CA HIS A 341 -6.22 13.91 16.46
C HIS A 341 -7.53 14.65 16.15
N LEU A 342 -7.44 15.76 15.40
CA LEU A 342 -8.60 16.55 14.95
C LEU A 342 -8.90 16.26 13.46
N PRO A 343 -9.69 15.22 13.15
CA PRO A 343 -9.90 14.78 11.76
C PRO A 343 -10.50 15.88 10.87
N HIS A 344 -11.39 16.72 11.42
CA HIS A 344 -11.99 17.83 10.67
C HIS A 344 -10.96 18.87 10.19
N VAL A 345 -9.89 19.11 10.98
CA VAL A 345 -8.81 20.04 10.62
C VAL A 345 -7.98 19.46 9.47
N ALA A 346 -7.61 18.17 9.56
CA ALA A 346 -6.91 17.46 8.50
C ALA A 346 -7.73 17.43 7.19
N THR A 347 -9.03 17.11 7.28
CA THR A 347 -9.96 17.14 6.13
C THR A 347 -10.07 18.54 5.53
N GLY A 348 -10.21 19.59 6.35
CA GLY A 348 -10.25 20.98 5.88
C GLY A 348 -8.98 21.36 5.11
N SER A 349 -7.81 20.95 5.61
CA SER A 349 -6.54 21.15 4.91
C SER A 349 -6.48 20.42 3.56
N ARG A 350 -6.98 19.18 3.49
CA ARG A 350 -7.03 18.39 2.25
C ARG A 350 -7.94 19.06 1.21
N LEU A 351 -9.15 19.47 1.61
CA LEU A 351 -10.09 20.16 0.72
C LEU A 351 -9.53 21.50 0.21
N ALA A 352 -8.89 22.28 1.07
CA ALA A 352 -8.23 23.53 0.67
C ALA A 352 -7.06 23.27 -0.31
N SER A 353 -6.34 22.15 -0.15
CA SER A 353 -5.29 21.74 -1.07
C SER A 353 -5.84 21.37 -2.46
N ILE A 354 -7.00 20.71 -2.53
CA ILE A 354 -7.71 20.44 -3.79
C ILE A 354 -8.04 21.76 -4.49
N ALA A 355 -8.61 22.74 -3.77
CA ALA A 355 -8.90 24.06 -4.34
C ALA A 355 -7.65 24.74 -4.91
N LEU A 356 -6.50 24.62 -4.22
CA LEU A 356 -5.23 25.13 -4.70
C LEU A 356 -4.76 24.45 -5.99
N PHE A 357 -4.92 23.12 -6.11
CA PHE A 357 -4.65 22.40 -7.35
C PHE A 357 -5.60 22.79 -8.49
N VAL A 358 -6.88 23.08 -8.21
CA VAL A 358 -7.82 23.62 -9.21
C VAL A 358 -7.33 24.96 -9.75
N VAL A 359 -6.88 25.86 -8.86
CA VAL A 359 -6.29 27.16 -9.27
C VAL A 359 -5.06 26.95 -10.16
N ILE A 360 -4.15 26.05 -9.77
CA ILE A 360 -2.97 25.70 -10.58
C ILE A 360 -3.39 25.13 -11.94
N ALA A 361 -4.34 24.20 -11.99
CA ALA A 361 -4.83 23.60 -13.22
C ALA A 361 -5.42 24.65 -14.17
N ALA A 362 -6.25 25.58 -13.66
CA ALA A 362 -6.79 26.68 -14.45
C ALA A 362 -5.68 27.57 -15.05
N ARG A 363 -4.61 27.82 -14.30
CA ARG A 363 -3.44 28.57 -14.79
C ARG A 363 -2.68 27.82 -15.89
N ILE A 364 -2.55 26.50 -15.77
CA ILE A 364 -1.93 25.64 -16.79
C ILE A 364 -2.78 25.64 -18.06
N VAL A 365 -4.09 25.46 -17.97
CA VAL A 365 -5.00 25.47 -19.13
C VAL A 365 -4.99 26.83 -19.84
N ARG A 366 -5.00 27.93 -19.08
CA ARG A 366 -5.04 29.28 -19.65
C ARG A 366 -3.75 29.66 -20.38
N SER A 367 -2.58 29.34 -19.80
CA SER A 367 -1.31 29.91 -20.27
C SER A 367 -0.09 29.00 -20.10
N GLY A 368 -0.25 27.78 -19.60
CA GLY A 368 0.85 26.85 -19.36
C GLY A 368 1.45 26.28 -20.65
N PRO A 369 2.73 25.89 -20.63
CA PRO A 369 3.32 25.07 -21.69
C PRO A 369 2.71 23.66 -21.67
N MET A 370 2.61 23.03 -22.86
CA MET A 370 2.13 21.65 -23.02
C MET A 370 0.78 21.38 -22.32
N ARG A 371 -0.15 22.34 -22.46
CA ARG A 371 -1.42 22.44 -21.70
C ARG A 371 -2.11 21.10 -21.46
N TRP A 372 -2.37 20.34 -22.52
CA TRP A 372 -3.08 19.06 -22.40
C TRP A 372 -2.30 18.01 -21.62
N LEU A 373 -1.05 17.75 -22.01
CA LEU A 373 -0.22 16.75 -21.32
C LEU A 373 0.00 17.13 -19.84
N ALA A 374 0.28 18.40 -19.56
CA ALA A 374 0.47 18.90 -18.20
C ALA A 374 -0.82 18.78 -17.36
N THR A 375 -1.98 19.17 -17.92
CA THR A 375 -3.25 19.12 -17.19
C THR A 375 -3.70 17.70 -16.92
N ILE A 376 -3.56 16.78 -17.88
CA ILE A 376 -3.89 15.35 -17.69
C ILE A 376 -2.96 14.73 -16.64
N THR A 377 -1.66 15.03 -16.69
CA THR A 377 -0.68 14.53 -15.70
C THR A 377 -1.01 15.07 -14.30
N LEU A 378 -1.32 16.37 -14.18
CA LEU A 378 -1.74 16.98 -12.91
C LEU A 378 -3.03 16.33 -12.39
N ALA A 379 -4.03 16.15 -13.25
CA ALA A 379 -5.30 15.53 -12.87
C ALA A 379 -5.09 14.10 -12.35
N ALA A 380 -4.24 13.31 -13.01
CA ALA A 380 -3.89 11.96 -12.56
C ALA A 380 -3.20 11.98 -11.17
N ILE A 381 -2.25 12.90 -10.93
CA ILE A 381 -1.60 13.05 -9.63
C ILE A 381 -2.60 13.48 -8.56
N VAL A 382 -3.49 14.44 -8.86
CA VAL A 382 -4.52 14.89 -7.92
C VAL A 382 -5.49 13.75 -7.60
N ALA A 383 -5.87 12.94 -8.58
CA ALA A 383 -6.71 11.76 -8.38
C ALA A 383 -6.04 10.69 -7.50
N VAL A 384 -4.72 10.53 -7.58
CA VAL A 384 -3.95 9.69 -6.65
C VAL A 384 -3.98 10.25 -5.23
N LEU A 385 -3.73 11.55 -5.07
CA LEU A 385 -3.58 12.20 -3.76
C LEU A 385 -4.91 12.35 -3.01
N PHE A 386 -6.00 12.52 -3.74
CA PHE A 386 -7.34 12.84 -3.23
C PHE A 386 -8.41 11.91 -3.76
N GLY A 387 -8.05 10.65 -4.03
CA GLY A 387 -9.00 9.66 -4.54
C GLY A 387 -10.23 9.52 -3.64
N GLY A 388 -10.04 9.55 -2.32
CA GLY A 388 -11.16 9.46 -1.38
C GLY A 388 -12.16 10.61 -1.55
N GLU A 389 -11.67 11.84 -1.62
CA GLU A 389 -12.53 13.02 -1.77
C GLU A 389 -13.15 13.15 -3.16
N LEU A 390 -12.45 12.71 -4.21
CA LEU A 390 -12.84 12.98 -5.61
C LEU A 390 -13.56 11.81 -6.28
N LEU A 391 -13.26 10.58 -5.88
CA LEU A 391 -13.68 9.37 -6.60
C LEU A 391 -14.66 8.50 -5.78
N ASP A 392 -14.62 8.56 -4.44
CA ASP A 392 -15.62 7.87 -3.62
C ASP A 392 -17.04 8.44 -3.83
N PRO A 393 -17.28 9.77 -3.91
CA PRO A 393 -18.63 10.33 -4.09
C PRO A 393 -19.30 9.97 -5.41
N ILE A 394 -18.52 9.57 -6.42
CA ILE A 394 -19.02 9.11 -7.73
C ILE A 394 -19.04 7.58 -7.84
N GLY A 395 -18.83 6.86 -6.73
CA GLY A 395 -18.99 5.41 -6.64
C GLY A 395 -17.86 4.61 -7.28
N VAL A 396 -16.66 5.18 -7.49
CA VAL A 396 -15.51 4.45 -8.02
C VAL A 396 -14.90 3.59 -6.89
N PRO A 397 -14.88 2.25 -7.01
CA PRO A 397 -14.32 1.37 -5.99
C PRO A 397 -12.89 1.72 -5.59
N GLY A 398 -12.54 1.49 -4.32
CA GLY A 398 -11.18 1.68 -3.83
C GLY A 398 -10.21 0.58 -4.30
N ILE A 399 -10.71 -0.65 -4.46
CA ILE A 399 -9.94 -1.86 -4.82
C ILE A 399 -10.79 -2.72 -5.77
N TRP A 400 -10.15 -3.31 -6.78
CA TRP A 400 -10.71 -4.36 -7.63
C TRP A 400 -9.89 -5.64 -7.47
N PHE A 401 -10.45 -6.79 -7.85
CA PHE A 401 -9.78 -8.08 -7.70
C PHE A 401 -9.49 -8.77 -9.04
N PRO A 402 -8.69 -8.16 -9.96
CA PRO A 402 -8.28 -8.86 -11.17
C PRO A 402 -7.54 -10.15 -10.81
N PHE A 403 -7.92 -11.26 -11.44
CA PHE A 403 -7.38 -12.59 -11.15
C PHE A 403 -7.58 -13.05 -9.68
N GLY A 404 -8.49 -12.42 -8.92
CA GLY A 404 -8.66 -12.70 -7.50
C GLY A 404 -7.62 -12.06 -6.58
N ILE A 405 -6.81 -11.12 -7.08
CA ILE A 405 -5.86 -10.34 -6.29
C ILE A 405 -6.29 -8.88 -6.23
N GLY A 406 -6.33 -8.30 -5.04
CA GLY A 406 -6.67 -6.91 -4.86
C GLY A 406 -5.65 -5.96 -5.50
N VAL A 407 -6.16 -5.01 -6.29
CA VAL A 407 -5.41 -3.94 -6.93
C VAL A 407 -6.17 -2.64 -6.67
N SER A 408 -5.51 -1.68 -6.02
CA SER A 408 -6.13 -0.43 -5.60
C SER A 408 -6.32 0.54 -6.77
N ARG A 409 -7.30 1.42 -6.63
CA ARG A 409 -7.54 2.57 -7.52
C ARG A 409 -6.31 3.42 -7.74
N THR A 410 -5.58 3.67 -6.66
CA THR A 410 -4.38 4.47 -6.74
C THR A 410 -3.28 3.78 -7.54
N GLN A 411 -3.20 2.45 -7.51
CA GLN A 411 -2.28 1.68 -8.34
C GLN A 411 -2.63 1.78 -9.84
N TYR A 412 -3.91 1.62 -10.19
CA TYR A 412 -4.38 1.83 -11.57
C TYR A 412 -4.06 3.24 -12.09
N ILE A 413 -4.24 4.27 -11.26
CA ILE A 413 -3.95 5.64 -11.69
C ILE A 413 -2.43 5.85 -11.86
N TYR A 414 -1.57 5.24 -11.02
CA TYR A 414 -0.12 5.37 -11.19
C TYR A 414 0.43 4.71 -12.46
N VAL A 415 -0.18 3.61 -12.92
CA VAL A 415 0.12 3.01 -14.23
C VAL A 415 0.00 4.05 -15.37
N LEU A 416 -0.86 5.05 -15.22
CA LEU A 416 -0.99 6.18 -16.16
C LEU A 416 -0.12 7.38 -15.75
N ALA A 417 -0.15 7.77 -14.48
CA ALA A 417 0.49 9.01 -14.01
C ALA A 417 2.02 8.98 -14.15
N ILE A 418 2.66 7.84 -13.85
CA ILE A 418 4.12 7.71 -13.92
C ILE A 418 4.64 7.87 -15.36
N PRO A 419 4.16 7.13 -16.38
CA PRO A 419 4.62 7.32 -17.75
C PRO A 419 4.23 8.69 -18.32
N LEU A 420 3.04 9.23 -17.97
CA LEU A 420 2.66 10.59 -18.39
C LEU A 420 3.65 11.64 -17.87
N LEU A 421 4.02 11.55 -16.59
CA LEU A 421 5.00 12.43 -15.97
C LEU A 421 6.40 12.24 -16.58
N ALA A 422 6.79 11.00 -16.90
CA ALA A 422 8.04 10.71 -17.58
C ALA A 422 8.11 11.35 -18.98
N VAL A 423 7.05 11.21 -19.77
CA VAL A 423 6.94 11.88 -21.07
C VAL A 423 6.94 13.39 -20.90
N LEU A 424 6.23 13.92 -19.90
CA LEU A 424 6.22 15.35 -19.59
C LEU A 424 7.63 15.88 -19.30
N ILE A 425 8.41 15.17 -18.48
CA ILE A 425 9.81 15.50 -18.16
C ILE A 425 10.67 15.47 -19.43
N VAL A 426 10.58 14.42 -20.25
CA VAL A 426 11.35 14.33 -21.51
C VAL A 426 11.02 15.48 -22.47
N ARG A 427 9.76 15.90 -22.51
CA ARG A 427 9.32 17.03 -23.36
C ARG A 427 9.86 18.38 -22.89
N THR A 428 10.38 18.49 -21.66
CA THR A 428 11.07 19.71 -21.20
C THR A 428 12.52 19.83 -21.67
N LEU A 429 13.11 18.76 -22.21
CA LEU A 429 14.52 18.72 -22.61
C LEU A 429 14.79 19.59 -23.85
N ARG A 430 15.88 20.36 -23.81
CA ARG A 430 16.35 21.14 -24.96
C ARG A 430 17.16 20.27 -25.94
N PRO A 431 17.11 20.59 -27.26
CA PRO A 431 17.91 19.91 -28.27
C PRO A 431 19.41 19.91 -27.95
N LYS A 432 20.09 18.82 -28.31
CA LYS A 432 21.55 18.68 -28.14
C LYS A 432 22.22 19.69 -29.10
N GLY A 433 22.78 20.77 -28.56
CA GLY A 433 23.41 21.87 -29.34
C GLY A 433 23.04 23.29 -28.87
N ALA A 434 21.95 23.45 -28.10
CA ALA A 434 21.50 24.78 -27.65
C ALA A 434 22.32 25.40 -26.51
N HIS A 435 23.23 24.66 -25.85
CA HIS A 435 24.14 25.23 -24.85
C HIS A 435 25.30 26.01 -25.49
N GLY A 436 25.83 25.54 -26.63
CA GLY A 436 26.95 26.21 -27.31
C GLY A 436 26.60 27.57 -27.92
N ALA A 437 25.36 27.75 -28.39
CA ALA A 437 24.92 29.02 -28.98
C ALA A 437 24.73 30.14 -27.93
N SER A 438 24.38 29.78 -26.69
CA SER A 438 24.21 30.76 -25.59
C SER A 438 25.54 31.28 -25.06
N GLU A 439 26.58 30.44 -25.02
CA GLU A 439 27.93 30.84 -24.61
C GLU A 439 28.68 31.58 -25.73
N ALA A 440 28.45 31.22 -26.99
CA ALA A 440 28.97 31.95 -28.14
C ALA A 440 28.36 33.36 -28.28
N ALA A 441 27.06 33.52 -28.02
CA ALA A 441 26.41 34.84 -28.05
C ALA A 441 26.88 35.76 -26.89
N GLY A 442 27.13 35.19 -25.71
CA GLY A 442 27.63 35.93 -24.54
C GLY A 442 29.13 36.25 -24.56
N SER A 443 29.90 35.62 -25.45
CA SER A 443 31.31 35.94 -25.72
C SER A 443 31.45 36.95 -26.86
N TYR A 444 30.59 36.91 -27.87
CA TYR A 444 30.57 37.92 -28.94
C TYR A 444 30.18 39.32 -28.42
N GLN A 445 29.26 39.42 -27.44
CA GLN A 445 28.92 40.71 -26.81
C GLN A 445 29.96 41.22 -25.80
N ARG A 446 30.92 40.38 -25.37
CA ARG A 446 32.00 40.79 -24.46
C ARG A 446 33.29 41.22 -25.18
N GLY A 447 33.36 41.05 -26.50
CA GLY A 447 34.48 41.51 -27.32
C GLY A 447 34.26 42.84 -28.04
N VAL A 448 33.13 43.52 -27.82
CA VAL A 448 32.76 44.79 -28.47
C VAL A 448 32.29 45.83 -27.44
N ALA A 449 32.81 45.78 -26.21
CA ALA A 449 32.57 46.78 -25.18
C ALA A 449 33.90 47.38 -24.71
#